data_AF-A0A1Z5K4N0-F1
#
_entry.id   AF-A0A1Z5K4N0-F1
#
_cell.length_a   1.000
_cell.length_b   1.000
_cell.length_c   1.000
_cell.angle_alpha   90.00
_cell.angle_beta   90.00
_cell.angle_gamma   90.00
#
_symmetry.space_group_name_H-M   'P 1'
#
loop_
_entity.id
_entity.type
_entity.pdbx_description
1 polymer ?
#
loop_
_entity_poly.entity_id
_entity_poly.type
_entity_poly.pdbx_seq_one_letter_code
_entity_poly.pdbx_strand_id
1 'polypeptide(L)'
;MTKSAPNSFRLLVASNFFFLLASILYCISSGLQLQNINNNDETIESGDSRGLLFAGAFCFVIVGAFDYYNHRPRTWLHLTLIFAGVFGCISAVAEPKSNTSVAFNWASTHFYLLEALQLLYRNVKKRKDESQTIRGLRLVADVEFFLGAVLDICLSYVHIVRKDEETSITAMKTDLVSCMFWLIAALLTNALCLFVGKDGVKVPKEETASMSPALNGGETTTGSFQAEMT
;
A
#
# COMPACT_ATOMS: atom_id res chain seq x y z
N MET A 1 22.95 -7.28 -20.92
CA MET A 1 22.69 -7.33 -19.46
C MET A 1 21.37 -8.04 -19.26
N THR A 2 21.43 -9.29 -18.80
CA THR A 2 20.38 -10.30 -18.85
C THR A 2 20.01 -10.75 -17.44
N LYS A 3 18.71 -11.06 -17.24
CA LYS A 3 18.14 -11.91 -16.17
C LYS A 3 18.30 -11.46 -14.71
N SER A 4 17.52 -10.46 -14.26
CA SER A 4 17.17 -10.30 -12.83
C SER A 4 15.66 -10.53 -12.52
N ALA A 5 14.89 -11.03 -13.48
CA ALA A 5 13.44 -11.22 -13.34
C ALA A 5 12.95 -12.14 -12.19
N PRO A 6 13.64 -13.24 -11.78
CA PRO A 6 13.05 -14.18 -10.81
C PRO A 6 12.97 -13.61 -9.39
N ASN A 7 13.83 -12.67 -9.02
CA ASN A 7 13.83 -12.10 -7.66
C ASN A 7 12.67 -11.12 -7.45
N SER A 8 12.29 -10.38 -8.50
CA SER A 8 11.21 -9.39 -8.44
C SER A 8 9.84 -10.02 -8.16
N PHE A 9 9.54 -11.14 -8.81
CA PHE A 9 8.28 -11.86 -8.57
C PHE A 9 8.20 -12.45 -7.16
N ARG A 10 9.30 -13.05 -6.66
CA ARG A 10 9.35 -13.61 -5.30
C ARG A 10 9.13 -12.53 -4.23
N LEU A 11 9.75 -11.37 -4.40
CA LEU A 11 9.55 -10.23 -3.50
C LEU A 11 8.12 -9.71 -3.53
N LEU A 12 7.49 -9.65 -4.72
CA LEU A 12 6.09 -9.26 -4.85
C LEU A 12 5.15 -10.24 -4.12
N VAL A 13 5.36 -11.55 -4.29
CA VAL A 13 4.58 -12.57 -3.57
C VAL A 13 4.77 -12.45 -2.06
N ALA A 14 6.01 -12.26 -1.61
CA ALA A 14 6.30 -12.07 -0.19
C ALA A 14 5.63 -10.81 0.37
N SER A 15 5.69 -9.70 -0.35
CA SER A 15 5.02 -8.44 0.01
C SER A 15 3.50 -8.64 0.17
N ASN A 16 2.84 -9.27 -0.80
CA ASN A 16 1.41 -9.55 -0.73
C ASN A 16 1.02 -10.50 0.41
N PHE A 17 1.88 -11.46 0.74
CA PHE A 17 1.68 -12.34 1.90
C PHE A 17 1.70 -11.54 3.21
N PHE A 18 2.68 -10.63 3.39
CA PHE A 18 2.74 -9.78 4.57
C PHE A 18 1.58 -8.79 4.63
N PHE A 19 1.10 -8.28 3.50
CA PHE A 19 -0.11 -7.44 3.48
C PHE A 19 -1.34 -8.22 3.96
N LEU A 20 -1.54 -9.44 3.48
CA LEU A 20 -2.63 -10.31 3.94
C LEU A 20 -2.52 -10.64 5.43
N LEU A 21 -1.31 -10.97 5.89
CA LEU A 21 -1.07 -11.25 7.30
C LEU A 21 -1.40 -10.03 8.15
N ALA A 22 -0.97 -8.83 7.74
CA ALA A 22 -1.27 -7.58 8.43
C ALA A 22 -2.78 -7.37 8.57
N SER A 23 -3.53 -7.48 7.47
CA SER A 23 -4.99 -7.30 7.47
C SER A 23 -5.70 -8.31 8.38
N ILE A 24 -5.25 -9.58 8.41
CA ILE A 24 -5.79 -10.60 9.32
C ILE A 24 -5.52 -10.22 10.78
N LEU A 25 -4.30 -9.79 11.11
CA LEU A 25 -3.92 -9.40 12.48
C LEU A 25 -4.75 -8.20 12.97
N TYR A 26 -4.98 -7.20 12.11
CA TYR A 26 -5.86 -6.07 12.42
C TYR A 26 -7.30 -6.52 12.64
N CYS A 27 -7.88 -7.33 11.74
CA CYS A 27 -9.22 -7.87 11.92
C CYS A 27 -9.40 -8.63 13.24
N ILE A 28 -8.44 -9.49 13.61
CA ILE A 28 -8.48 -10.24 14.88
C ILE A 28 -8.37 -9.26 16.06
N SER A 29 -7.46 -8.30 16.00
CA SER A 29 -7.29 -7.31 17.06
C SER A 29 -8.58 -6.51 17.30
N SER A 30 -9.19 -5.95 16.24
CA SER A 30 -10.44 -5.20 16.34
C SER A 30 -11.60 -6.07 16.82
N GLY A 31 -11.65 -7.34 16.40
CA GLY A 31 -12.64 -8.30 16.88
C GLY A 31 -12.51 -8.59 18.38
N LEU A 32 -11.28 -8.78 18.88
CA LEU A 32 -11.01 -8.98 20.31
C LEU A 32 -11.38 -7.74 21.13
N GLN A 33 -11.04 -6.54 20.65
CA GLN A 33 -11.41 -5.29 21.32
C GLN A 33 -12.94 -5.12 21.42
N LEU A 34 -13.66 -5.41 20.34
CA LEU A 34 -15.13 -5.36 20.34
C LEU A 34 -15.74 -6.40 21.30
N GLN A 35 -15.16 -7.60 21.39
CA GLN A 35 -15.62 -8.64 22.30
C GLN A 35 -15.40 -8.24 23.78
N ASN A 36 -14.24 -7.67 24.11
CA ASN A 36 -13.93 -7.25 25.48
C ASN A 36 -14.89 -6.15 25.96
N ILE A 37 -15.21 -5.19 25.08
CA ILE A 37 -16.18 -4.12 25.39
C ILE A 37 -17.56 -4.70 25.66
N ASN A 38 -18.03 -5.64 24.84
CA ASN A 38 -19.35 -6.26 25.04
C ASN A 38 -19.46 -7.06 26.35
N ASN A 39 -18.34 -7.57 26.86
CA ASN A 39 -18.30 -8.35 28.09
C ASN A 39 -18.10 -7.49 29.36
N ASN A 40 -17.96 -6.16 29.22
CA ASN A 40 -17.59 -5.25 30.32
C ASN A 40 -16.28 -5.64 31.04
N ASP A 41 -15.38 -6.35 30.35
CA ASP A 41 -14.09 -6.76 30.92
C ASP A 41 -13.06 -5.63 30.73
N GLU A 42 -13.17 -4.58 31.55
CA GLU A 42 -12.23 -3.44 31.53
C GLU A 42 -10.79 -3.82 31.93
N THR A 43 -10.63 -4.94 32.63
CA THR A 43 -9.32 -5.43 33.08
C THR A 43 -8.51 -6.10 31.98
N ILE A 44 -9.09 -6.21 30.78
CA ILE A 44 -8.49 -6.85 29.61
C ILE A 44 -8.49 -5.86 28.43
N GLU A 45 -7.89 -4.68 28.58
CA GLU A 45 -7.05 -4.17 27.47
C GLU A 45 -5.86 -5.13 27.36
N SER A 46 -6.11 -6.37 26.89
CA SER A 46 -5.12 -7.44 26.88
C SER A 46 -3.91 -6.98 26.08
N GLY A 47 -2.73 -7.19 26.66
CA GLY A 47 -1.47 -7.08 25.94
C GLY A 47 -1.50 -7.83 24.60
N ASP A 48 -2.35 -8.86 24.49
CA ASP A 48 -2.61 -9.63 23.26
C ASP A 48 -3.08 -8.74 22.10
N SER A 49 -4.09 -7.88 22.30
CA SER A 49 -4.60 -6.99 21.23
C SER A 49 -3.51 -6.02 20.75
N ARG A 50 -2.73 -5.46 21.69
CA ARG A 50 -1.62 -4.55 21.38
C ARG A 50 -0.48 -5.25 20.65
N GLY A 51 -0.17 -6.49 21.04
CA GLY A 51 0.79 -7.34 20.34
C GLY A 51 0.39 -7.60 18.90
N LEU A 52 -0.91 -7.86 18.66
CA LEU A 52 -1.45 -8.02 17.31
C LEU A 52 -1.40 -6.73 16.48
N LEU A 53 -1.76 -5.58 17.07
CA LEU A 53 -1.63 -4.27 16.40
C LEU A 53 -0.18 -3.97 16.02
N PHE A 54 0.76 -4.22 16.94
CA PHE A 54 2.19 -4.05 16.67
C PHE A 54 2.66 -4.97 15.54
N ALA A 55 2.31 -6.26 15.59
CA ALA A 55 2.68 -7.22 14.57
C ALA A 55 2.08 -6.86 13.19
N GLY A 56 0.82 -6.40 13.15
CA GLY A 56 0.16 -5.91 11.95
C GLY A 56 0.87 -4.68 11.37
N ALA A 57 1.13 -3.67 12.19
CA ALA A 57 1.87 -2.47 11.78
C ALA A 57 3.29 -2.80 11.28
N PHE A 58 3.97 -3.74 11.94
CA PHE A 58 5.30 -4.19 11.54
C PHE A 58 5.28 -4.91 10.18
N CYS A 59 4.24 -5.68 9.90
CA CYS A 59 4.06 -6.28 8.56
C CYS A 59 4.03 -5.19 7.48
N PHE A 60 3.39 -4.03 7.70
CA PHE A 60 3.39 -2.93 6.74
C PHE A 60 4.78 -2.30 6.51
N VAL A 61 5.64 -2.28 7.54
CA VAL A 61 7.05 -1.90 7.37
C VAL A 61 7.75 -2.86 6.39
N ILE A 62 7.50 -4.16 6.54
CA ILE A 62 8.08 -5.19 5.66
C ILE A 62 7.55 -5.05 4.23
N VAL A 63 6.23 -4.90 4.06
CA VAL A 63 5.58 -4.67 2.75
C VAL A 63 6.22 -3.48 2.05
N GLY A 64 6.28 -2.33 2.74
CA GLY A 64 6.88 -1.12 2.18
C GLY A 64 8.36 -1.29 1.83
N ALA A 65 9.14 -2.02 2.65
CA ALA A 65 10.54 -2.31 2.37
C ALA A 65 10.74 -3.22 1.14
N PHE A 66 9.93 -4.27 1.00
CA PHE A 66 9.97 -5.16 -0.16
C PHE A 66 9.56 -4.44 -1.43
N ASP A 67 8.48 -3.66 -1.39
CA ASP A 67 8.02 -2.90 -2.55
C ASP A 67 9.00 -1.81 -2.96
N TYR A 68 9.62 -1.13 -1.99
CA TYR A 68 10.70 -0.17 -2.21
C TYR A 68 11.90 -0.81 -2.93
N TYR A 69 12.31 -2.00 -2.48
CA TYR A 69 13.42 -2.72 -3.11
C TYR A 69 13.06 -3.19 -4.54
N ASN A 70 11.80 -3.59 -4.75
CA ASN A 70 11.33 -4.14 -6.01
C ASN A 70 11.16 -3.08 -7.13
N HIS A 71 10.85 -1.82 -6.80
CA HIS A 71 10.51 -0.76 -7.77
C HIS A 71 11.52 0.40 -7.85
N ARG A 72 12.75 0.16 -8.31
CA ARG A 72 13.67 1.25 -8.71
C ARG A 72 13.32 1.71 -10.12
N PRO A 73 12.80 2.95 -10.36
CA PRO A 73 13.33 4.20 -9.82
C PRO A 73 12.27 5.21 -9.31
N ARG A 74 11.08 4.78 -8.87
CA ARG A 74 10.01 5.69 -8.37
C ARG A 74 9.69 5.39 -6.90
N THR A 75 10.63 5.75 -6.04
CA THR A 75 10.89 5.19 -4.71
C THR A 75 10.25 5.92 -3.53
N TRP A 76 9.65 7.09 -3.73
CA TRP A 76 9.09 7.85 -2.60
C TRP A 76 7.76 7.31 -2.08
N LEU A 77 7.03 6.56 -2.91
CA LEU A 77 5.68 6.09 -2.60
C LEU A 77 5.72 5.05 -1.47
N HIS A 78 6.52 4.00 -1.65
CA HIS A 78 6.68 2.92 -0.67
C HIS A 78 7.29 3.36 0.67
N LEU A 79 7.94 4.54 0.72
CA LEU A 79 8.37 5.12 2.00
C LEU A 79 7.18 5.53 2.87
N THR A 80 6.06 5.96 2.27
CA THR A 80 4.86 6.31 3.03
C THR A 80 4.33 5.10 3.80
N LEU A 81 4.30 3.92 3.17
CA LEU A 81 3.89 2.69 3.84
C LEU A 81 4.84 2.26 4.96
N ILE A 82 6.17 2.47 4.79
CA ILE A 82 7.15 2.25 5.86
C ILE A 82 6.87 3.19 7.03
N PHE A 83 6.66 4.48 6.78
CA PHE A 83 6.36 5.44 7.84
C PHE A 83 5.03 5.14 8.53
N ALA A 84 4.01 4.72 7.78
CA ALA A 84 2.74 4.26 8.34
C ALA A 84 2.98 3.12 9.33
N GLY A 85 3.66 2.05 8.89
CA GLY A 85 3.96 0.91 9.75
C GLY A 85 4.80 1.27 10.98
N VAL A 86 5.81 2.14 10.85
CA VAL A 86 6.64 2.60 11.97
C VAL A 86 5.81 3.39 12.99
N PHE A 87 4.98 4.33 12.55
CA PHE A 87 4.11 5.08 13.44
C PHE A 87 3.03 4.21 14.08
N GLY A 88 2.49 3.23 13.36
CA GLY A 88 1.61 2.20 13.93
C GLY A 88 2.30 1.37 15.02
N CYS A 89 3.56 0.98 14.83
CA CYS A 89 4.34 0.25 15.84
C CYS A 89 4.56 1.11 17.10
N ILE A 90 4.95 2.38 16.93
CA ILE A 90 5.15 3.30 18.06
C ILE A 90 3.83 3.52 18.81
N SER A 91 2.74 3.72 18.07
CA SER A 91 1.39 3.86 18.64
C SER A 91 0.99 2.66 19.50
N ALA A 92 1.24 1.44 19.00
CA ALA A 92 0.89 0.19 19.69
C ALA A 92 1.70 -0.05 20.98
N VAL A 93 2.96 0.38 21.03
CA VAL A 93 3.85 0.24 22.20
C VAL A 93 3.69 1.38 23.21
N ALA A 94 3.31 2.57 22.76
CA ALA A 94 3.04 3.72 23.63
C ALA A 94 1.92 3.42 24.66
N GLU A 95 1.91 4.15 25.77
CA GLU A 95 0.91 3.97 26.83
C GLU A 95 -0.52 4.15 26.26
N PRO A 96 -1.47 3.26 26.59
CA PRO A 96 -2.84 3.35 26.09
C PRO A 96 -3.44 4.71 26.43
N LYS A 97 -4.20 5.28 25.49
CA LYS A 97 -4.86 6.58 25.64
C LYS A 97 -3.91 7.78 25.85
N SER A 98 -2.59 7.57 25.80
CA SER A 98 -1.62 8.68 25.84
C SER A 98 -1.71 9.53 24.57
N ASN A 99 -1.44 10.82 24.71
CA ASN A 99 -1.37 11.75 23.56
C ASN A 99 -0.37 11.25 22.50
N THR A 100 0.70 10.58 22.93
CA THR A 100 1.70 9.99 22.04
C THR A 100 1.11 8.86 21.19
N SER A 101 0.42 7.89 21.81
CA SER A 101 -0.24 6.80 21.07
C SER A 101 -1.25 7.36 20.07
N VAL A 102 -2.10 8.30 20.49
CA VAL A 102 -3.10 8.94 19.63
C VAL A 102 -2.47 9.68 18.46
N ALA A 103 -1.43 10.48 18.69
CA ALA A 103 -0.76 11.26 17.65
C ALA A 103 -0.07 10.36 16.61
N PHE A 104 0.58 9.28 17.05
CA PHE A 104 1.23 8.32 16.15
C PHE A 104 0.21 7.46 15.38
N ASN A 105 -0.91 7.08 16.01
CA ASN A 105 -2.01 6.42 15.31
C ASN A 105 -2.57 7.33 14.20
N TRP A 106 -2.87 8.58 14.55
CA TRP A 106 -3.34 9.58 13.61
C TRP A 106 -2.36 9.80 12.45
N ALA A 107 -1.06 9.92 12.73
CA ALA A 107 -0.06 10.04 11.67
C ALA A 107 -0.04 8.78 10.78
N SER A 108 -0.06 7.59 11.38
CA SER A 108 -0.07 6.31 10.68
C SER A 108 -1.22 6.20 9.67
N THR A 109 -2.46 6.50 10.09
CA THR A 109 -3.65 6.40 9.22
C THR A 109 -3.57 7.37 8.04
N HIS A 110 -2.98 8.55 8.22
CA HIS A 110 -2.75 9.50 7.13
C HIS A 110 -1.73 8.99 6.11
N PHE A 111 -0.64 8.34 6.57
CA PHE A 111 0.31 7.73 5.64
C PHE A 111 -0.31 6.57 4.86
N TYR A 112 -1.18 5.76 5.48
CA TYR A 112 -1.93 4.72 4.77
C TYR A 112 -2.86 5.31 3.70
N LEU A 113 -3.59 6.39 4.00
CA LEU A 113 -4.42 7.07 3.00
C LEU A 113 -3.59 7.64 1.85
N LEU A 114 -2.43 8.24 2.16
CA LEU A 114 -1.53 8.76 1.13
C LEU A 114 -1.05 7.65 0.19
N GLU A 115 -0.69 6.47 0.70
CA GLU A 115 -0.35 5.32 -0.15
C GLU A 115 -1.56 4.86 -0.98
N ALA A 116 -2.76 4.77 -0.39
CA ALA A 116 -3.96 4.36 -1.09
C ALA A 116 -4.33 5.29 -2.25
N LEU A 117 -4.26 6.61 -2.02
CA LEU A 117 -4.47 7.62 -3.06
C LEU A 117 -3.45 7.49 -4.20
N GLN A 118 -2.21 7.17 -3.88
CA GLN A 118 -1.16 7.00 -4.87
C GLN A 118 -1.38 5.75 -5.72
N LEU A 119 -1.81 4.63 -5.12
CA LEU A 119 -2.16 3.40 -5.84
C LEU A 119 -3.30 3.66 -6.84
N LEU A 120 -4.38 4.31 -6.37
CA LEU A 120 -5.50 4.73 -7.23
C LEU A 120 -5.05 5.62 -8.39
N TYR A 121 -4.27 6.66 -8.09
CA TYR A 121 -3.75 7.58 -9.12
C TYR A 121 -2.93 6.84 -10.19
N ARG A 122 -2.11 5.87 -9.78
CA ARG A 122 -1.30 5.04 -10.70
C ARG A 122 -2.17 4.16 -11.61
N ASN A 123 -3.26 3.60 -11.10
CA ASN A 123 -4.14 2.73 -11.89
C ASN A 123 -5.07 3.49 -12.86
N VAL A 124 -5.42 4.74 -12.52
CA VAL A 124 -6.12 5.64 -13.46
C VAL A 124 -5.23 6.00 -14.64
N LYS A 125 -3.93 6.23 -14.42
CA LYS A 125 -2.95 6.51 -15.47
C LYS A 125 -2.65 5.25 -16.30
N LYS A 126 -3.46 5.05 -17.35
CA LYS A 126 -3.51 3.90 -18.27
C LYS A 126 -2.14 3.23 -18.55
N ARG A 127 -2.00 1.94 -18.23
CA ARG A 127 -0.99 1.05 -18.83
C ARG A 127 -1.55 0.49 -20.14
N LYS A 128 -0.81 0.59 -21.24
CA LYS A 128 -1.28 0.21 -22.58
C LYS A 128 -1.34 -1.31 -22.81
N ASP A 129 -0.63 -2.10 -22.00
CA ASP A 129 -0.33 -3.51 -22.32
C ASP A 129 -0.95 -4.54 -21.34
N GLU A 130 -1.85 -4.11 -20.45
CA GLU A 130 -2.46 -4.99 -19.43
C GLU A 130 -3.88 -5.41 -19.81
N SER A 131 -4.25 -6.66 -19.52
CA SER A 131 -5.61 -7.16 -19.79
C SER A 131 -6.64 -6.37 -19.00
N GLN A 132 -7.81 -6.11 -19.60
CA GLN A 132 -8.88 -5.33 -18.96
C GLN A 132 -9.33 -5.96 -17.63
N THR A 133 -9.37 -7.29 -17.55
CA THR A 133 -9.75 -8.03 -16.34
C THR A 133 -8.75 -7.84 -15.19
N ILE A 134 -7.45 -7.98 -15.45
CA ILE A 134 -6.41 -7.79 -14.42
C ILE A 134 -6.45 -6.35 -13.92
N ARG A 135 -6.61 -5.39 -14.84
CA ARG A 135 -6.72 -3.98 -14.50
C ARG A 135 -7.96 -3.68 -13.65
N GLY A 136 -9.11 -4.25 -14.01
CA GLY A 136 -10.36 -4.09 -13.27
C GLY A 136 -10.24 -4.62 -11.84
N LEU A 137 -9.74 -5.84 -11.67
CA LEU A 137 -9.53 -6.44 -10.36
C LEU A 137 -8.54 -5.65 -9.49
N ARG A 138 -7.45 -5.14 -10.09
CA ARG A 138 -6.48 -4.32 -9.35
C ARG A 138 -7.12 -3.00 -8.90
N LEU A 139 -7.92 -2.37 -9.76
CA LEU A 139 -8.64 -1.15 -9.40
C LEU A 139 -9.61 -1.40 -8.23
N VAL A 140 -10.33 -2.52 -8.22
CA VAL A 140 -11.20 -2.88 -7.10
C VAL A 140 -10.38 -3.03 -5.81
N ALA A 141 -9.26 -3.75 -5.84
CA ALA A 141 -8.40 -3.91 -4.66
C ALA A 141 -7.91 -2.56 -4.11
N ASP A 142 -7.48 -1.65 -4.98
CA ASP A 142 -7.04 -0.30 -4.57
C ASP A 142 -8.18 0.54 -4.00
N VAL A 143 -9.40 0.44 -4.55
CA VAL A 143 -10.58 1.15 -4.04
C VAL A 143 -10.96 0.63 -2.66
N GLU A 144 -10.96 -0.68 -2.45
CA GLU A 144 -11.22 -1.29 -1.14
C GLU A 144 -10.19 -0.80 -0.11
N PHE A 145 -8.90 -0.83 -0.45
CA PHE A 145 -7.84 -0.31 0.42
C PHE A 145 -8.03 1.18 0.77
N PHE A 146 -8.39 2.00 -0.22
CA PHE A 146 -8.69 3.41 -0.02
C PHE A 146 -9.89 3.64 0.90
N LEU A 147 -10.99 2.89 0.71
CA LEU A 147 -12.18 3.02 1.54
C LEU A 147 -11.87 2.67 3.00
N GLY A 148 -11.10 1.61 3.24
CA GLY A 148 -10.59 1.29 4.58
C GLY A 148 -9.78 2.44 5.18
N ALA A 149 -8.75 2.93 4.46
CA ALA A 149 -7.92 4.01 4.95
C ALA A 149 -8.69 5.32 5.26
N VAL A 150 -9.75 5.62 4.50
CA VAL A 150 -10.65 6.75 4.79
C VAL A 150 -11.41 6.54 6.10
N LEU A 151 -11.96 5.34 6.32
CA LEU A 151 -12.64 5.00 7.57
C LEU A 151 -11.69 5.10 8.78
N ASP A 152 -10.45 4.62 8.65
CA ASP A 152 -9.44 4.72 9.72
C ASP A 152 -9.12 6.17 10.10
N ILE A 153 -9.05 7.06 9.10
CA ILE A 153 -8.87 8.50 9.36
C ILE A 153 -10.09 9.07 10.08
N CYS A 154 -11.30 8.80 9.59
CA CYS A 154 -12.53 9.23 10.24
C CYS A 154 -12.54 8.78 11.72
N LEU A 155 -12.17 7.54 11.99
CA LEU A 155 -12.07 6.99 13.35
C LEU A 155 -11.00 7.68 14.18
N SER A 156 -9.83 7.95 13.61
CA SER A 156 -8.77 8.68 14.33
C SER A 156 -9.24 10.07 14.79
N TYR A 157 -10.04 10.77 13.99
CA TYR A 157 -10.65 12.04 14.38
C TYR A 157 -11.75 11.89 15.42
N VAL A 158 -12.59 10.85 15.31
CA VAL A 158 -13.61 10.54 16.33
C VAL A 158 -12.94 10.29 17.68
N HIS A 159 -11.85 9.52 17.74
CA HIS A 159 -11.10 9.26 18.96
C HIS A 159 -10.44 10.51 19.57
N ILE A 160 -10.07 11.50 18.75
CA ILE A 160 -9.52 12.77 19.24
C ILE A 160 -10.63 13.66 19.84
N VAL A 161 -11.77 13.75 19.17
CA VAL A 161 -12.84 14.70 19.52
C VAL A 161 -13.74 14.17 20.64
N ARG A 162 -14.01 12.86 20.68
CA ARG A 162 -15.02 12.25 21.53
C ARG A 162 -14.39 11.26 22.51
N LYS A 163 -14.76 11.41 23.79
CA LYS A 163 -14.29 10.58 24.92
C LYS A 163 -15.42 9.79 25.58
N ASP A 164 -16.63 9.81 25.03
CA ASP A 164 -17.81 9.14 25.57
C ASP A 164 -17.87 7.64 25.20
N GLU A 165 -18.40 6.83 26.11
CA GLU A 165 -18.45 5.36 26.01
C GLU A 165 -19.31 4.84 24.86
N GLU A 166 -20.47 5.46 24.60
CA GLU A 166 -21.43 5.03 23.57
C GLU A 166 -20.84 5.20 22.15
N THR A 167 -20.07 6.28 21.94
CA THR A 167 -19.29 6.47 20.71
C THR A 167 -18.24 5.37 20.53
N SER A 168 -17.76 4.73 21.62
CA SER A 168 -16.71 3.71 21.55
C SER A 168 -17.17 2.43 20.83
N ILE A 169 -18.39 1.93 21.08
CA ILE A 169 -18.90 0.71 20.43
C ILE A 169 -19.08 0.93 18.93
N THR A 170 -19.64 2.08 18.55
CA THR A 170 -19.84 2.42 17.14
C THR A 170 -18.51 2.61 16.42
N ALA A 171 -17.53 3.24 17.07
CA ALA A 171 -16.18 3.37 16.53
C ALA A 171 -15.54 1.99 16.32
N MET A 172 -15.62 1.07 17.28
CA MET A 172 -15.04 -0.28 17.16
C MET A 172 -15.69 -1.13 16.07
N LYS A 173 -17.01 -1.03 15.88
CA LYS A 173 -17.69 -1.67 14.74
C LYS A 173 -17.21 -1.11 13.41
N THR A 174 -17.01 0.20 13.34
CA THR A 174 -16.50 0.86 12.13
C THR A 174 -15.04 0.48 11.86
N ASP A 175 -14.23 0.34 12.92
CA ASP A 175 -12.84 -0.13 12.83
C ASP A 175 -12.77 -1.54 12.25
N LEU A 176 -13.64 -2.44 12.73
CA LEU A 176 -13.76 -3.79 12.16
C LEU A 176 -14.15 -3.76 10.68
N VAL A 177 -15.12 -2.90 10.29
CA VAL A 177 -15.52 -2.73 8.89
C VAL A 177 -14.35 -2.22 8.04
N SER A 178 -13.59 -1.25 8.55
CA SER A 178 -12.36 -0.79 7.90
C SER A 178 -11.38 -1.94 7.68
N CYS A 179 -11.09 -2.73 8.72
CA CYS A 179 -10.20 -3.89 8.61
C CYS A 179 -10.69 -4.91 7.56
N MET A 180 -12.00 -5.10 7.41
CA MET A 180 -12.56 -5.97 6.36
C MET A 180 -12.26 -5.46 4.95
N PHE A 181 -12.34 -4.15 4.72
CA PHE A 181 -11.93 -3.54 3.44
C PHE A 181 -10.46 -3.84 3.13
N TRP A 182 -9.58 -3.72 4.12
CA TRP A 182 -8.16 -4.05 3.97
C TRP A 182 -7.93 -5.54 3.70
N LEU A 183 -8.70 -6.42 4.33
CA LEU A 183 -8.65 -7.86 4.11
C LEU A 183 -9.10 -8.23 2.69
N ILE A 184 -10.19 -7.64 2.20
CA ILE A 184 -10.68 -7.85 0.83
C ILE A 184 -9.64 -7.37 -0.17
N ALA A 185 -9.07 -6.18 0.02
CA ALA A 185 -7.99 -5.65 -0.82
C ALA A 185 -6.78 -6.60 -0.87
N ALA A 186 -6.34 -7.11 0.28
CA ALA A 186 -5.23 -8.05 0.36
C ALA A 186 -5.53 -9.39 -0.34
N LEU A 187 -6.73 -9.94 -0.17
CA LEU A 187 -7.15 -11.17 -0.85
C LEU A 187 -7.19 -11.00 -2.37
N LEU A 188 -7.76 -9.91 -2.86
CA LEU A 188 -7.79 -9.61 -4.30
C LEU A 188 -6.38 -9.46 -4.89
N THR A 189 -5.49 -8.79 -4.16
CA THR A 189 -4.10 -8.58 -4.60
C THR A 189 -3.31 -9.88 -4.63
N ASN A 190 -3.50 -10.75 -3.63
CA ASN A 190 -2.91 -12.09 -3.61
C ASN A 190 -3.46 -12.96 -4.75
N ALA A 191 -4.79 -12.95 -4.97
CA ALA A 191 -5.41 -13.68 -6.07
C ALA A 191 -4.82 -13.24 -7.42
N LEU A 192 -4.71 -11.93 -7.66
CA LEU A 192 -4.05 -11.37 -8.85
C LEU A 192 -2.61 -11.84 -9.01
N CYS A 193 -1.83 -11.85 -7.92
CA CYS A 193 -0.45 -12.31 -7.94
C CYS A 193 -0.33 -13.79 -8.37
N LEU A 194 -1.24 -14.63 -7.87
CA LEU A 194 -1.32 -16.05 -8.23
C LEU A 194 -1.73 -16.25 -9.70
N PHE A 195 -2.73 -15.51 -10.19
CA PHE A 195 -3.17 -15.59 -11.58
C PHE A 195 -2.07 -15.16 -12.56
N VAL A 196 -1.44 -14.00 -12.32
CA VAL A 196 -0.35 -13.49 -13.17
C VAL A 196 0.88 -14.40 -13.10
N GLY A 197 1.18 -14.95 -11.93
CA GLY A 197 2.28 -15.90 -11.75
C GLY A 197 2.08 -17.21 -12.51
N LYS A 198 0.84 -17.72 -12.56
CA LYS A 198 0.50 -19.00 -13.21
C LYS A 198 0.59 -18.93 -14.73
N ASP A 199 0.16 -17.82 -15.33
CA ASP A 199 0.16 -17.68 -16.79
C ASP A 199 1.56 -17.44 -17.38
N GLY A 200 2.56 -17.26 -16.51
CA GLY A 200 3.90 -16.84 -16.86
C GLY A 200 3.86 -15.39 -17.34
N VAL A 201 4.69 -14.53 -16.76
CA VAL A 201 4.94 -13.21 -17.36
C VAL A 201 5.56 -13.48 -18.72
N LYS A 202 4.73 -13.46 -19.78
CA LYS A 202 5.21 -13.38 -21.16
C LYS A 202 5.88 -12.02 -21.25
N VAL A 203 7.16 -11.97 -20.89
CA VAL A 203 7.99 -10.81 -21.13
C VAL A 203 7.83 -10.56 -22.63
N PRO A 204 7.22 -9.45 -23.05
CA PRO A 204 7.19 -9.13 -24.46
C PRO A 204 8.65 -9.20 -24.87
N LYS A 205 8.98 -10.08 -25.83
CA LYS A 205 10.30 -10.05 -26.44
C LYS A 205 10.43 -8.60 -26.86
N GLU A 206 11.29 -7.84 -26.17
CA GLU A 206 11.73 -6.56 -26.71
C GLU A 206 12.06 -6.93 -28.14
N GLU A 207 11.28 -6.40 -29.08
CA GLU A 207 11.75 -6.30 -30.44
C GLU A 207 13.08 -5.61 -30.24
N THR A 208 14.15 -6.40 -30.28
CA THR A 208 15.44 -5.95 -30.75
C THR A 208 15.09 -5.35 -32.08
N ALA A 209 14.69 -4.07 -32.05
CA ALA A 209 14.85 -3.15 -33.12
C ALA A 209 16.30 -3.36 -33.45
N SER A 210 16.53 -4.21 -34.46
CA SER A 210 17.76 -4.21 -35.19
C SER A 210 17.87 -2.75 -35.58
N MET A 211 18.66 -2.00 -34.81
CA MET A 211 19.29 -0.80 -35.30
C MET A 211 20.10 -1.31 -36.48
N SER A 212 19.41 -1.42 -37.62
CA SER A 212 20.04 -1.45 -38.90
C SER A 212 20.91 -0.21 -38.88
N PRO A 213 22.24 -0.33 -38.98
CA PRO A 213 23.10 0.83 -39.01
C PRO A 213 22.66 1.64 -40.23
N ALA A 214 21.89 2.70 -39.97
CA ALA A 214 21.60 3.71 -40.97
C ALA A 214 22.97 4.29 -41.33
N LEU A 215 23.44 3.82 -42.48
CA LEU A 215 24.67 4.18 -43.13
C LEU A 215 24.89 5.70 -43.06
N ASN A 216 26.12 6.04 -42.69
CA ASN A 216 26.79 7.28 -43.04
C ASN A 216 26.43 7.74 -44.47
N GLY A 217 25.64 8.81 -44.55
CA GLY A 217 25.68 9.80 -45.62
C GLY A 217 25.38 11.13 -44.92
N GLY A 218 26.34 12.03 -44.69
CA GLY A 218 27.32 12.50 -45.65
C GLY A 218 26.68 13.60 -46.48
N GLU A 219 26.36 14.74 -45.88
CA GLU A 219 26.19 16.01 -46.60
C GLU A 219 26.40 17.20 -45.66
N THR A 220 27.66 17.62 -45.59
CA THR A 220 28.07 18.97 -45.22
C THR A 220 27.49 19.96 -46.22
N THR A 221 26.43 20.67 -45.84
CA THR A 221 26.03 21.92 -46.50
C THR A 221 26.44 23.10 -45.62
N THR A 222 27.58 23.66 -45.98
CA THR A 222 28.04 25.00 -45.60
C THR A 222 27.09 26.03 -46.20
N GLY A 223 26.13 26.51 -45.41
CA GLY A 223 25.30 27.66 -45.73
C GLY A 223 25.95 28.95 -45.23
N SER A 224 26.60 29.66 -46.14
CA SER A 224 27.14 31.01 -45.96
C SER A 224 26.04 32.01 -45.61
N PHE A 225 26.15 32.65 -44.44
CA PHE A 225 25.36 33.83 -44.09
C PHE A 225 26.02 35.07 -44.71
N GLN A 226 25.48 35.53 -45.84
CA GLN A 226 25.76 36.86 -46.36
C GLN A 226 24.95 37.87 -45.54
N ALA A 227 25.66 38.73 -44.82
CA ALA A 227 25.10 39.96 -44.27
C ALA A 227 25.14 41.04 -45.36
N GLU A 228 23.99 41.36 -45.95
CA GLU A 228 23.79 42.61 -46.68
C GLU A 228 22.94 43.55 -45.82
N MET A 229 23.45 44.77 -45.67
CA MET A 229 22.86 45.88 -44.94
C MET A 229 21.73 46.52 -45.75
N THR A 230 20.64 46.86 -45.07
CA THR A 230 19.93 48.16 -45.20
C THR A 230 19.15 48.42 -43.93
#